data_AF-A0A2E8PQL5-F1
#
_entry.id   AF-A0A2E8PQL5-F1
#
_cell.length_a   1.000
_cell.length_b   1.000
_cell.length_c   1.000
_cell.angle_alpha   90.00
_cell.angle_beta   90.00
_cell.angle_gamma   90.00
#
_symmetry.space_group_name_H-M   'P 1'
#
loop_
_entity.id
_entity.type
_entity.pdbx_description
1 polymer ?
#
loop_
_entity_poly.entity_id
_entity_poly.type
_entity_poly.pdbx_seq_one_letter_code
_entity_poly.pdbx_strand_id
1 'polypeptide(L)'
;MSQCNRKNGIVFFPDLLDTPLQNDSHRFDLQEWNSQGGFQAYRESSNGEVSGTGLTYPSATDPPDPRSGFIPDIGPGEGLIFASRHLHGTMPNTSGQNRYSLELRFCTRRDLEAADEKLNVDNGSRGCFASEFKNAATGEVCPEDLWKRYEQKTRSGS
;
A
#
# COMPACT_ATOMS: atom_id res chain seq x y z
N MET A 1 6.59 30.04 -10.49
CA MET A 1 7.10 28.79 -11.09
C MET A 1 6.23 27.65 -10.58
N SER A 2 5.35 27.07 -11.41
CA SER A 2 4.53 25.93 -10.97
C SER A 2 5.35 24.65 -11.15
N GLN A 3 5.87 24.10 -10.04
CA GLN A 3 6.82 22.98 -10.05
C GLN A 3 6.17 21.59 -9.82
N CYS A 4 4.86 21.52 -9.56
CA CYS A 4 4.12 20.26 -9.58
C CYS A 4 3.30 20.17 -10.87
N ASN A 5 3.79 19.42 -11.85
CA ASN A 5 3.05 19.09 -13.06
C ASN A 5 2.38 17.72 -12.85
N ARG A 6 1.11 17.59 -13.21
CA ARG A 6 0.30 16.35 -13.19
C ARG A 6 1.06 15.11 -13.67
N LYS A 7 1.96 15.27 -14.65
CA LYS A 7 2.74 14.18 -15.26
C LYS A 7 3.69 13.46 -14.30
N ASN A 8 3.96 14.04 -13.13
CA ASN A 8 4.90 13.50 -12.14
C ASN A 8 4.20 13.30 -10.78
N GLY A 9 2.97 12.79 -10.78
CA GLY A 9 2.16 12.59 -9.57
C GLY A 9 1.85 11.11 -9.28
N ILE A 10 0.72 10.90 -8.63
CA ILE A 10 0.07 9.60 -8.43
C ILE A 10 -1.03 9.46 -9.50
N VAL A 11 -1.28 8.24 -9.98
CA VAL A 11 -2.39 7.90 -10.87
C VAL A 11 -3.33 6.94 -10.16
N PHE A 12 -4.63 7.11 -10.37
CA PHE A 12 -5.70 6.27 -9.84
C PHE A 12 -6.48 5.61 -10.96
N PHE A 13 -7.06 4.44 -10.67
CA PHE A 13 -7.96 3.74 -11.61
C PHE A 13 -9.32 3.48 -10.94
N PRO A 14 -10.17 4.51 -10.76
CA PRO A 14 -11.44 4.36 -10.04
C PRO A 14 -12.38 3.34 -10.65
N ASP A 15 -12.36 3.18 -11.98
CA ASP A 15 -13.21 2.22 -12.70
C ASP A 15 -12.87 0.75 -12.37
N LEU A 16 -11.70 0.50 -11.77
CA LEU A 16 -11.25 -0.84 -11.38
C LEU A 16 -11.50 -1.13 -9.88
N LEU A 17 -12.23 -0.28 -9.15
CA LEU A 17 -12.43 -0.41 -7.70
C LEU A 17 -12.97 -1.79 -7.26
N ASP A 18 -13.93 -2.33 -8.00
CA ASP A 18 -14.55 -3.63 -7.76
C ASP A 18 -14.10 -4.69 -8.78
N THR A 19 -13.07 -4.40 -9.58
CA THR A 19 -12.54 -5.32 -10.60
C THR A 19 -11.25 -5.96 -10.10
N PRO A 20 -11.22 -7.29 -9.88
CA PRO A 20 -9.99 -7.96 -9.44
C PRO A 20 -8.92 -7.89 -10.53
N LEU A 21 -7.68 -7.63 -10.12
CA LEU A 21 -6.51 -7.54 -11.00
C LEU A 21 -5.53 -8.67 -10.71
N GLN A 22 -4.93 -9.23 -11.77
CA GLN A 22 -3.85 -10.20 -11.61
C GLN A 22 -2.64 -9.54 -10.94
N ASN A 23 -2.17 -10.14 -9.86
CA ASN A 23 -1.12 -9.58 -9.02
C ASN A 23 -0.29 -10.68 -8.33
N ASP A 24 0.82 -10.30 -7.72
CA ASP A 24 1.72 -11.22 -7.02
C ASP A 24 1.60 -11.19 -5.49
N SER A 25 0.52 -10.59 -4.96
CA SER A 25 0.31 -10.41 -3.52
C SER A 25 0.35 -11.72 -2.71
N HIS A 26 0.00 -12.86 -3.33
CA HIS A 26 0.11 -14.20 -2.74
C HIS A 26 1.54 -14.59 -2.29
N ARG A 27 2.56 -13.90 -2.82
CA ARG A 27 3.97 -14.09 -2.46
C ARG A 27 4.37 -13.28 -1.24
N PHE A 28 3.60 -12.27 -0.87
CA PHE A 28 3.92 -11.39 0.23
C PHE A 28 3.45 -11.96 1.57
N ASP A 29 4.35 -11.86 2.55
CA ASP A 29 4.11 -12.21 3.94
C ASP A 29 4.64 -11.09 4.84
N LEU A 30 3.75 -10.50 5.65
CA LEU A 30 4.10 -9.37 6.49
C LEU A 30 5.14 -9.71 7.56
N GLN A 31 5.08 -10.92 8.13
CA GLN A 31 6.04 -11.32 9.16
C GLN A 31 7.44 -11.45 8.56
N GLU A 32 7.54 -12.09 7.39
CA GLU A 32 8.78 -12.19 6.63
C GLU A 32 9.30 -10.80 6.25
N TRP A 33 8.43 -9.94 5.71
CA TRP A 33 8.75 -8.56 5.34
C TRP A 33 9.36 -7.76 6.50
N ASN A 34 8.68 -7.77 7.65
CA ASN A 34 9.15 -7.04 8.83
C ASN A 34 10.46 -7.61 9.39
N SER A 35 10.63 -8.93 9.39
CA SER A 35 11.87 -9.59 9.87
C SER A 35 13.12 -9.23 9.05
N GLN A 36 12.94 -8.84 7.78
CA GLN A 36 14.03 -8.46 6.89
C GLN A 36 14.27 -6.94 6.84
N GLY A 37 13.53 -6.13 7.61
CA GLY A 37 13.70 -4.68 7.68
C GLY A 37 12.70 -3.86 6.85
N GLY A 38 11.68 -4.51 6.28
CA GLY A 38 10.58 -3.85 5.57
C GLY A 38 11.01 -2.97 4.40
N PHE A 39 10.45 -1.75 4.31
CA PHE A 39 10.78 -0.80 3.22
C PHE A 39 12.25 -0.32 3.22
N GLN A 40 12.98 -0.56 4.31
CA GLN A 40 14.40 -0.21 4.44
C GLN A 40 15.31 -1.43 4.27
N ALA A 41 14.75 -2.59 3.92
CA ALA A 41 15.47 -3.83 3.82
C ALA A 41 16.52 -3.75 2.69
N TYR A 42 17.80 -3.91 3.05
CA TYR A 42 18.92 -4.09 2.12
C TYR A 42 19.79 -5.26 2.58
N ARG A 43 20.47 -5.90 1.64
CA ARG A 43 21.47 -6.94 1.88
C ARG A 43 22.81 -6.47 1.36
N GLU A 44 23.80 -6.45 2.25
CA GLU A 44 25.20 -6.29 1.87
C GLU A 44 25.80 -7.70 1.69
N SER A 45 26.31 -8.00 0.50
CA SER A 45 27.03 -9.25 0.25
C SER A 45 28.45 -9.19 0.81
N SER A 46 29.11 -10.35 0.91
CA SER A 46 30.47 -10.48 1.47
C SER A 46 31.56 -9.74 0.69
N ASN A 47 31.27 -9.29 -0.54
CA ASN A 47 32.11 -8.43 -1.37
C ASN A 47 31.74 -6.94 -1.26
N GLY A 48 30.83 -6.55 -0.37
CA GLY A 48 30.42 -5.15 -0.14
C GLY A 48 29.39 -4.62 -1.14
N GLU A 49 28.76 -5.46 -1.97
CA GLU A 49 27.66 -5.01 -2.82
C GLU A 49 26.36 -4.92 -2.03
N VAL A 50 25.74 -3.74 -2.05
CA VAL A 50 24.42 -3.52 -1.45
C VAL A 50 23.36 -3.82 -2.50
N SER A 51 22.54 -4.84 -2.24
CA SER A 51 21.42 -5.25 -3.07
C SER A 51 20.12 -5.19 -2.27
N GLY A 52 18.97 -5.07 -2.94
CA GLY A 52 17.67 -5.25 -2.28
C GLY A 52 17.55 -6.67 -1.73
N THR A 53 16.76 -6.88 -0.68
CA THR A 53 16.63 -8.20 -0.04
C THR A 53 16.00 -9.29 -0.90
N GLY A 54 15.47 -8.92 -2.08
CA GLY A 54 14.69 -9.77 -2.96
C GLY A 54 13.21 -9.83 -2.55
N LEU A 55 12.84 -9.24 -1.41
CA LEU A 55 11.45 -9.10 -1.02
C LEU A 55 10.73 -8.15 -1.97
N THR A 56 9.64 -8.64 -2.55
CA THR A 56 8.81 -7.88 -3.48
C THR A 56 7.58 -7.39 -2.74
N TYR A 57 7.33 -6.09 -2.77
CA TYR A 57 6.04 -5.56 -2.31
C TYR A 57 4.97 -5.90 -3.36
N PRO A 58 3.73 -6.29 -2.95
CA PRO A 58 2.68 -6.69 -3.88
C PRO A 58 2.49 -5.69 -5.01
N SER A 59 2.42 -6.21 -6.25
CA SER A 59 2.29 -5.42 -7.46
C SER A 59 1.38 -6.12 -8.48
N ALA A 60 0.72 -5.33 -9.33
CA ALA A 60 0.02 -5.84 -10.49
C ALA A 60 1.00 -6.49 -11.47
N THR A 61 0.67 -7.68 -11.98
CA THR A 61 1.50 -8.38 -12.97
C THR A 61 1.23 -7.89 -14.39
N ASP A 62 0.03 -7.37 -14.64
CA ASP A 62 -0.37 -6.67 -15.86
C ASP A 62 -0.99 -5.32 -15.48
N PRO A 63 -0.16 -4.28 -15.24
CA PRO A 63 -0.66 -2.98 -14.77
C PRO A 63 -1.45 -2.25 -15.87
N PRO A 64 -2.56 -1.57 -15.52
CA PRO A 64 -3.30 -0.77 -16.48
C PRO A 64 -2.46 0.39 -17.04
N ASP A 65 -2.74 0.78 -18.28
CA ASP A 65 -2.08 1.91 -18.93
C ASP A 65 -2.34 3.20 -18.14
N PRO A 66 -1.31 3.89 -17.61
CA PRO A 66 -1.51 5.12 -16.85
C PRO A 66 -2.26 6.22 -17.61
N ARG A 67 -2.31 6.17 -18.94
CA ARG A 67 -3.08 7.11 -19.78
C ARG A 67 -4.60 6.95 -19.62
N SER A 68 -5.08 5.80 -19.16
CA SER A 68 -6.51 5.59 -18.84
C SER A 68 -6.86 5.99 -17.40
N GLY A 69 -5.86 6.28 -16.57
CA GLY A 69 -6.06 6.61 -15.17
C GLY A 69 -6.43 8.07 -14.91
N PHE A 70 -7.04 8.31 -13.76
CA PHE A 70 -7.27 9.63 -13.21
C PHE A 70 -6.02 10.15 -12.49
N ILE A 71 -5.53 11.32 -12.89
CA ILE A 71 -4.36 11.97 -12.29
C ILE A 71 -4.82 13.23 -11.56
N PRO A 72 -4.89 13.22 -10.20
CA PRO A 72 -5.25 14.40 -9.44
C PRO A 72 -4.19 15.50 -9.58
N ASP A 73 -4.66 16.75 -9.51
CA ASP A 73 -3.80 17.92 -9.36
C ASP A 73 -3.53 18.11 -7.87
N ILE A 74 -2.26 17.99 -7.46
CA ILE A 74 -1.84 18.11 -6.06
C ILE A 74 -0.65 19.04 -6.00
N GLY A 75 -0.86 20.19 -5.36
CA GLY A 75 0.15 21.19 -5.09
C GLY A 75 1.04 20.84 -3.89
N PRO A 76 2.17 21.57 -3.71
CA PRO A 76 3.01 21.42 -2.53
C PRO A 76 2.23 21.66 -1.23
N GLY A 77 2.26 20.69 -0.32
CA GLY A 77 1.57 20.75 0.97
C GLY A 77 0.07 20.42 0.93
N GLU A 78 -0.49 20.17 -0.26
CA GLU A 78 -1.86 19.69 -0.37
C GLU A 78 -1.95 18.20 0.01
N GLY A 79 -3.09 17.84 0.61
CA GLY A 79 -3.37 16.48 1.06
C GLY A 79 -4.30 15.75 0.11
N LEU A 80 -4.07 14.46 -0.07
CA LEU A 80 -4.97 13.55 -0.76
C LEU A 80 -5.41 12.45 0.21
N ILE A 81 -6.72 12.20 0.28
CA ILE A 81 -7.31 11.11 1.07
C ILE A 81 -8.01 10.17 0.11
N PHE A 82 -7.69 8.88 0.19
CA PHE A 82 -8.29 7.84 -0.63
C PHE A 82 -8.37 6.53 0.18
N ALA A 83 -9.34 5.68 -0.14
CA ALA A 83 -9.45 4.35 0.46
C ALA A 83 -8.34 3.42 -0.04
N SER A 84 -7.86 2.50 0.82
CA SER A 84 -6.77 1.55 0.51
C SER A 84 -7.07 0.63 -0.68
N ARG A 85 -8.35 0.38 -0.96
CA ARG A 85 -8.80 -0.45 -2.07
C ARG A 85 -8.82 0.25 -3.43
N HIS A 86 -8.52 1.55 -3.50
CA HIS A 86 -8.35 2.21 -4.80
C HIS A 86 -7.03 1.76 -5.41
N LEU A 87 -7.10 1.15 -6.60
CA LEU A 87 -5.90 0.89 -7.39
C LEU A 87 -5.22 2.22 -7.75
N HIS A 88 -3.96 2.35 -7.38
CA HIS A 88 -3.16 3.54 -7.64
C HIS A 88 -1.69 3.19 -7.88
N GLY A 89 -0.97 4.10 -8.53
CA GLY A 89 0.43 3.91 -8.87
C GLY A 89 1.19 5.22 -8.93
N THR A 90 2.52 5.13 -8.88
CA THR A 90 3.40 6.30 -8.99
C THR A 90 3.76 6.56 -10.46
N MET A 91 3.57 7.79 -10.94
CA MET A 91 4.05 8.20 -12.26
C MET A 91 5.56 8.46 -12.23
N PRO A 92 6.29 8.13 -13.33
CA PRO A 92 7.71 8.43 -13.45
C PRO A 92 8.02 9.91 -13.18
N ASN A 93 9.02 10.19 -12.36
CA ASN A 93 9.43 11.56 -12.06
C ASN A 93 10.35 12.10 -13.17
N THR A 94 9.80 12.94 -14.06
CA THR A 94 10.53 13.55 -15.18
C THR A 94 11.07 14.95 -14.87
N SER A 95 10.92 15.45 -13.64
CA SER A 95 11.23 16.84 -13.29
C SER A 95 12.72 17.14 -13.07
N GLY A 96 13.55 16.12 -12.90
CA GLY A 96 14.95 16.28 -12.47
C GLY A 96 15.12 16.74 -11.02
N GLN A 97 14.05 16.80 -10.23
CA GLN A 97 14.06 17.19 -8.83
C GLN A 97 13.50 16.07 -7.95
N ASN A 98 13.95 16.00 -6.69
CA ASN A 98 13.38 15.06 -5.72
C ASN A 98 11.95 15.47 -5.36
N ARG A 99 11.07 14.47 -5.22
CA ARG A 99 9.69 14.62 -4.78
C ARG A 99 9.50 13.80 -3.51
N TYR A 100 9.00 14.45 -2.46
CA TYR A 100 8.72 13.80 -1.18
C TYR A 100 7.21 13.76 -0.95
N SER A 101 6.73 12.67 -0.37
CA SER A 101 5.37 12.52 0.14
C SER A 101 5.42 12.06 1.59
N LEU A 102 4.40 12.44 2.37
CA LEU A 102 4.14 11.90 3.71
C LEU A 102 2.84 11.10 3.63
N GLU A 103 2.91 9.81 3.94
CA GLU A 103 1.75 8.92 3.97
C GLU A 103 1.33 8.66 5.41
N LEU A 104 0.06 8.90 5.70
CA LEU A 104 -0.58 8.51 6.96
C LEU A 104 -1.70 7.51 6.65
N ARG A 105 -1.69 6.37 7.32
CA ARG A 105 -2.70 5.32 7.17
C ARG A 105 -3.63 5.34 8.37
N PHE A 106 -4.92 5.30 8.10
CA PHE A 106 -5.97 5.26 9.11
C PHE A 106 -6.90 4.09 8.83
N CYS A 107 -7.40 3.46 9.88
CA CYS A 107 -8.54 2.56 9.83
C CYS A 107 -9.51 2.94 10.95
N THR A 108 -10.77 2.60 10.78
CA THR A 108 -11.74 2.71 11.87
C THR A 108 -11.87 1.36 12.57
N ARG A 109 -12.11 1.39 13.88
CA ARG A 109 -12.44 0.16 14.63
C ARG A 109 -13.65 -0.56 14.04
N ARG A 110 -14.63 0.19 13.53
CA ARG A 110 -15.83 -0.35 12.88
C ARG A 110 -15.47 -1.19 11.64
N ASP A 111 -14.56 -0.71 10.81
CA ASP A 111 -14.16 -1.44 9.59
C ASP A 111 -13.38 -2.71 9.94
N LEU A 112 -12.52 -2.65 10.97
CA LEU A 112 -11.83 -3.83 11.49
C LEU A 112 -12.79 -4.88 12.06
N GLU A 113 -13.84 -4.45 12.78
CA GLU A 113 -14.86 -5.35 13.35
C GLU A 113 -15.74 -5.98 12.27
N ALA A 114 -16.14 -5.19 11.27
CA ALA A 114 -16.90 -5.66 10.12
C ALA A 114 -16.10 -6.70 9.32
N ALA A 115 -14.85 -6.36 8.99
CA ALA A 115 -13.96 -7.16 8.15
C ALA A 115 -14.69 -7.67 6.89
N ASP A 116 -15.25 -6.72 6.12
CA ASP A 116 -16.05 -7.01 4.94
C ASP A 116 -15.17 -7.61 3.83
N GLU A 117 -15.36 -8.90 3.59
CA GLU A 117 -14.65 -9.66 2.55
C GLU A 117 -14.87 -9.10 1.15
N LYS A 118 -16.00 -8.42 0.90
CA LYS A 118 -16.31 -7.84 -0.42
C LYS A 118 -15.40 -6.67 -0.79
N LEU A 119 -14.76 -6.05 0.20
CA LEU A 119 -13.80 -4.97 -0.04
C LEU A 119 -12.43 -5.49 -0.48
N ASN A 120 -12.18 -6.80 -0.31
CA ASN A 120 -10.91 -7.43 -0.60
C ASN A 120 -11.04 -8.43 -1.76
N VAL A 121 -11.00 -7.92 -2.99
CA VAL A 121 -11.39 -8.70 -4.19
C VAL A 121 -10.28 -9.57 -4.78
N ASP A 122 -9.01 -9.27 -4.51
CA ASP A 122 -7.87 -9.91 -5.20
C ASP A 122 -6.56 -9.98 -4.37
N ASN A 123 -6.60 -9.73 -3.06
CA ASN A 123 -5.41 -9.79 -2.21
C ASN A 123 -5.17 -11.22 -1.68
N GLY A 124 -4.02 -11.78 -2.03
CA GLY A 124 -3.51 -13.06 -1.52
C GLY A 124 -2.44 -12.93 -0.42
N SER A 125 -2.11 -11.73 0.05
CA SER A 125 -1.07 -11.51 1.07
C SER A 125 -1.35 -12.21 2.40
N ARG A 126 -0.26 -12.55 3.11
CA ARG A 126 -0.31 -13.12 4.46
C ARG A 126 0.06 -12.07 5.51
N GLY A 127 -0.63 -12.09 6.64
CA GLY A 127 -0.50 -11.07 7.70
C GLY A 127 -1.32 -9.81 7.41
N CYS A 128 -1.53 -9.00 8.44
CA CYS A 128 -2.17 -7.69 8.31
C CYS A 128 -1.46 -6.63 9.15
N PHE A 129 -1.39 -5.40 8.62
CA PHE A 129 -0.80 -4.25 9.32
C PHE A 129 -1.65 -3.76 10.50
N ALA A 130 -2.81 -4.39 10.77
CA ALA A 130 -3.70 -3.92 11.82
C ALA A 130 -3.09 -4.02 13.23
N SER A 131 -2.12 -4.91 13.43
CA SER A 131 -1.31 -5.01 14.66
C SER A 131 -0.40 -3.80 14.90
N GLU A 132 -0.07 -3.04 13.86
CA GLU A 132 0.83 -1.88 13.92
C GLU A 132 0.10 -0.55 14.14
N PHE A 133 -1.23 -0.52 13.93
CA PHE A 133 -2.01 0.68 14.19
C PHE A 133 -2.09 1.00 15.67
N LYS A 134 -2.06 2.30 15.97
CA LYS A 134 -2.29 2.86 17.29
C LYS A 134 -3.53 3.72 17.28
N ASN A 135 -4.26 3.70 18.39
CA ASN A 135 -5.36 4.62 18.62
C ASN A 135 -4.83 6.05 18.56
N ALA A 136 -5.43 6.89 17.71
CA ALA A 136 -4.96 8.25 17.47
C ALA A 136 -5.05 9.16 18.71
N ALA A 137 -5.94 8.86 19.66
CA ALA A 137 -6.12 9.63 20.88
C ALA A 137 -5.31 9.08 22.06
N THR A 138 -5.26 7.76 22.24
CA THR A 138 -4.63 7.13 23.41
C THR A 138 -3.23 6.59 23.16
N GLY A 139 -2.85 6.38 21.89
CA GLY A 139 -1.58 5.76 21.51
C GLY A 139 -1.51 4.25 21.75
N GLU A 140 -2.58 3.65 22.30
CA GLU A 140 -2.68 2.22 22.53
C GLU A 140 -2.66 1.44 21.22
N VAL A 141 -1.98 0.30 21.21
CA VAL A 141 -1.96 -0.61 20.05
C VAL A 141 -3.33 -1.24 19.81
N CYS A 142 -3.60 -1.62 18.56
CA CYS A 142 -4.81 -2.35 18.22
C CYS A 142 -4.93 -3.66 19.04
N PRO A 143 -6.08 -3.95 19.67
CA PRO A 143 -6.28 -5.18 20.43
C PRO A 143 -6.01 -6.44 19.61
N GLU A 144 -5.33 -7.42 20.21
CA GLU A 144 -4.86 -8.61 19.52
C GLU A 144 -5.98 -9.48 18.96
N ASP A 145 -7.04 -9.65 19.73
CA ASP A 145 -8.24 -10.38 19.34
C ASP A 145 -8.93 -9.74 18.12
N LEU A 146 -8.92 -8.40 18.04
CA LEU A 146 -9.53 -7.66 16.94
C LEU A 146 -8.75 -7.85 15.63
N TRP A 147 -7.44 -7.59 15.62
CA TRP A 147 -6.68 -7.68 14.37
C TRP A 147 -6.51 -9.14 13.90
N LYS A 148 -6.40 -10.12 14.82
CA LYS A 148 -6.38 -11.54 14.45
C LYS A 148 -7.68 -11.99 13.80
N ARG A 149 -8.82 -11.55 14.36
CA ARG A 149 -10.14 -11.82 13.77
C ARG A 149 -10.29 -11.19 12.40
N TYR A 150 -9.82 -9.94 12.23
CA TYR A 150 -9.81 -9.26 10.94
C TYR A 150 -9.00 -10.06 9.91
N GLU A 151 -7.75 -10.41 10.24
CA GLU A 151 -6.87 -11.19 9.35
C GLU A 151 -7.51 -12.51 8.91
N GLN A 152 -8.08 -13.26 9.85
CA GLN A 152 -8.72 -14.55 9.57
C GLN A 152 -9.88 -14.40 8.57
N LYS A 153 -10.75 -13.40 8.76
CA LYS A 153 -11.89 -13.16 7.89
C LYS A 153 -11.45 -12.70 6.50
N THR A 154 -10.49 -11.78 6.42
CA THR A 154 -10.04 -11.25 5.12
C THR A 154 -9.16 -12.22 4.33
N ARG A 155 -8.70 -13.31 4.94
CA ARG A 155 -7.93 -14.38 4.30
C ARG A 155 -8.80 -15.48 3.68
N SER A 156 -10.06 -15.60 4.12
CA SER A 156 -10.94 -16.73 3.76
C SER A 156 -11.70 -16.53 2.44
N GLY A 157 -11.41 -15.47 1.68
CA GLY A 157 -12.06 -15.11 0.41
C GLY A 157 -11.37 -15.62 -0.86
N SER A 158 -10.37 -16.51 -0.75
CA SER A 158 -9.63 -17.10 -1.89
C SER A 158 -10.14 -18.48 -2.27
#